data_AF-A0A9Q1CFE9-F1
#
_entry.id   AF-A0A9Q1CFE9-F1
#
_cell.length_a   1.000
_cell.length_b   1.000
_cell.length_c   1.000
_cell.angle_alpha   90.00
_cell.angle_beta   90.00
_cell.angle_gamma   90.00
#
_symmetry.space_group_name_H-M   'P 1'
#
loop_
_entity.id
_entity.type
_entity.pdbx_description
1 polymer ?
#
loop_
_entity_poly.entity_id
_entity_poly.type
_entity_poly.pdbx_seq_one_letter_code
_entity_poly.pdbx_strand_id
1 'polypeptide(L)'
;MADPTEGKTILCFLPSGEYFQGRLITDDNEQYGLTGRKANLPEGHFHECCFEDTPAFFTITVIDFMTKKEIPILDVMRTGGDNCSLVKDEEFEFHTDQLFTGSKADEIILKYFNPSLVKKDCLVCTGHCIISVNLS
;
A
#
# COMPACT_ATOMS: atom_id res chain seq x y z
N MET A 1 9.95 19.24 -10.55
CA MET A 1 9.18 18.21 -9.84
C MET A 1 8.97 17.09 -10.85
N ALA A 2 9.16 15.83 -10.45
CA ALA A 2 8.78 14.72 -11.31
C ALA A 2 7.25 14.69 -11.42
N ASP A 3 6.72 14.29 -12.57
CA ASP A 3 5.28 14.12 -12.71
C ASP A 3 4.85 12.93 -11.83
N PRO A 4 3.74 13.06 -11.07
CA PRO A 4 3.27 11.98 -10.21
C PRO A 4 2.86 10.78 -11.04
N THR A 5 3.20 9.58 -10.55
CA THR A 5 2.71 8.32 -11.09
C THR A 5 1.46 7.93 -10.34
N GLU A 6 0.32 7.86 -11.04
CA GLU A 6 -0.98 7.61 -10.44
C GLU A 6 -1.78 6.55 -11.18
N GLY A 7 -2.73 5.92 -10.48
CA GLY A 7 -3.57 4.91 -11.09
C GLY A 7 -4.27 3.99 -10.10
N LYS A 8 -4.77 2.86 -10.63
CA LYS A 8 -5.50 1.87 -9.86
C LYS A 8 -4.54 0.97 -9.10
N THR A 9 -4.78 0.86 -7.79
CA THR A 9 -3.96 0.04 -6.90
C THR A 9 -4.75 -1.07 -6.26
N ILE A 10 -4.10 -2.22 -6.11
CA ILE A 10 -4.63 -3.39 -5.40
C ILE A 10 -3.57 -3.81 -4.38
N LEU A 11 -3.93 -3.81 -3.09
CA LEU A 11 -3.08 -4.23 -1.98
C LEU A 11 -3.67 -5.46 -1.30
N CYS A 12 -2.81 -6.41 -0.95
CA CYS A 12 -3.13 -7.63 -0.21
C CYS A 12 -2.32 -7.62 1.09
N PHE A 13 -2.98 -7.28 2.20
CA PHE A 13 -2.43 -7.34 3.53
C PHE A 13 -2.45 -8.77 4.04
N LEU A 14 -1.31 -9.23 4.55
CA LEU A 14 -1.20 -10.54 5.20
C LEU A 14 -1.90 -10.50 6.56
N PRO A 15 -2.24 -11.68 7.15
CA PRO A 15 -3.13 -11.75 8.31
C PRO A 15 -2.60 -11.05 9.56
N SER A 16 -1.28 -10.93 9.68
CA SER A 16 -0.66 -10.17 10.78
C SER A 16 -0.86 -8.66 10.65
N GLY A 17 -1.23 -8.16 9.46
CA GLY A 17 -1.25 -6.73 9.14
C GLY A 17 0.15 -6.09 9.04
N GLU A 18 1.21 -6.84 9.32
CA GLU A 18 2.60 -6.35 9.36
C GLU A 18 3.21 -6.23 7.96
N TYR A 19 2.63 -6.91 6.98
CA TYR A 19 3.13 -6.93 5.60
C TYR A 19 1.98 -6.84 4.62
N PHE A 20 2.24 -6.20 3.49
CA PHE A 20 1.38 -6.30 2.32
C PHE A 20 2.20 -6.41 1.04
N GLN A 21 1.56 -6.94 0.01
CA GLN A 21 2.03 -6.88 -1.37
C GLN A 21 0.92 -6.32 -2.25
N GLY A 22 1.29 -5.69 -3.34
CA GLY A 22 0.36 -4.96 -4.18
C GLY A 22 0.94 -4.61 -5.53
N ARG A 23 0.12 -3.92 -6.30
CA ARG A 23 0.50 -3.35 -7.59
C ARG A 23 -0.25 -2.05 -7.83
N LEU A 24 0.43 -1.12 -8.48
CA LEU A 24 -0.15 0.06 -9.10
C LEU A 24 -0.22 -0.19 -10.62
N ILE A 25 -1.35 0.13 -11.22
CA ILE A 25 -1.60 0.06 -12.66
C ILE A 25 -2.03 1.46 -13.11
N THR A 26 -1.19 2.13 -13.88
CA THR A 26 -1.43 3.47 -14.42
C THR A 26 -2.39 3.44 -15.61
N ASP A 27 -2.88 4.59 -16.05
CA ASP A 27 -3.82 4.71 -17.18
C ASP A 27 -3.22 4.29 -18.52
N ASP A 28 -1.89 4.41 -18.68
CA ASP A 28 -1.13 3.89 -19.83
C ASP A 28 -0.76 2.41 -19.70
N ASN A 29 -1.26 1.72 -18.66
CA ASN A 29 -1.03 0.31 -18.34
C ASN A 29 0.41 -0.05 -17.93
N GLU A 30 1.22 0.92 -17.53
CA GLU A 30 2.44 0.62 -16.78
C GLU A 30 2.09 -0.02 -15.43
N GLN A 31 2.98 -0.89 -14.94
CA GLN A 31 2.77 -1.61 -13.70
C GLN A 31 3.96 -1.47 -12.78
N TYR A 32 3.67 -1.12 -11.54
CA TYR A 32 4.65 -1.02 -10.46
C TYR A 32 4.26 -2.00 -9.35
N GLY A 33 5.25 -2.73 -8.83
CA GLY A 33 5.06 -3.54 -7.64
C GLY A 33 5.05 -2.66 -6.40
N LEU A 34 4.21 -3.02 -5.44
CA LEU A 34 4.20 -2.38 -4.12
C LEU A 34 4.39 -3.45 -3.06
N THR A 35 5.32 -3.24 -2.14
CA THR A 35 5.41 -4.05 -0.92
C THR A 35 5.48 -3.13 0.27
N GLY A 36 4.75 -3.45 1.32
CA GLY A 36 4.80 -2.71 2.56
C GLY A 36 5.21 -3.60 3.71
N ARG A 37 6.01 -3.04 4.60
CA ARG A 37 6.34 -3.63 5.89
C ARG A 37 6.09 -2.60 6.98
N LYS A 38 5.40 -3.00 8.03
CA LYS A 38 5.17 -2.14 9.19
C LYS A 38 6.51 -1.71 9.79
N ALA A 39 6.64 -0.42 10.03
CA ALA A 39 7.81 0.22 10.60
C ALA A 39 7.56 0.60 12.06
N ASN A 40 8.64 0.94 12.76
CA ASN A 40 8.54 1.56 14.07
C ASN A 40 7.94 2.97 13.94
N LEU A 41 7.43 3.52 15.04
CA LEU A 41 7.00 4.91 15.03
C LEU A 41 8.20 5.83 14.74
N PRO A 42 8.07 6.80 13.82
CA PRO A 42 9.10 7.78 13.55
C PRO A 42 9.35 8.64 14.80
N GLU A 43 10.62 8.80 15.17
CA GLU A 43 11.01 9.60 16.34
C GLU A 43 10.64 11.09 16.11
N GLY A 44 9.80 11.66 16.97
CA GLY A 44 9.53 13.10 17.02
C GLY A 44 8.54 13.66 15.99
N HIS A 45 7.93 12.83 15.13
CA HIS A 45 7.03 13.27 14.06
C HIS A 45 5.54 13.07 14.36
N PHE A 46 5.20 12.56 15.54
CA PHE A 46 3.82 12.23 15.89
C PHE A 46 3.47 12.69 17.30
N HIS A 47 2.36 13.43 17.42
CA HIS A 47 1.78 13.79 18.70
C HIS A 47 0.71 12.77 19.07
N GLU A 48 1.00 11.93 20.05
CA GLU A 48 0.08 10.89 20.56
C GLU A 48 -1.30 11.45 20.98
N CYS A 49 -1.39 12.74 21.33
CA CYS A 49 -2.65 13.37 21.70
C CYS A 49 -3.63 13.59 20.55
N CYS A 50 -3.20 13.45 19.29
CA CYS A 50 -4.06 13.66 18.12
C CYS A 50 -4.82 12.40 17.69
N PHE A 51 -4.59 11.25 18.33
CA PHE A 51 -5.10 9.96 17.87
C PHE A 51 -5.62 9.15 19.05
N GLU A 52 -6.77 8.51 18.84
CA GLU A 52 -7.39 7.64 19.85
C GLU A 52 -6.62 6.32 20.03
N ASP A 53 -5.92 5.88 18.98
CA ASP A 53 -5.08 4.67 18.95
C ASP A 53 -3.67 4.98 18.40
N THR A 54 -2.69 4.12 18.73
CA THR A 54 -1.35 4.22 18.15
C THR A 54 -1.41 3.99 16.63
N PRO A 55 -0.99 4.94 15.80
CA PRO A 55 -1.00 4.80 14.34
C PRO A 55 -0.03 3.70 13.92
N ALA A 56 -0.36 3.03 12.81
CA ALA A 56 0.56 2.13 12.16
C ALA A 56 1.31 2.88 11.06
N PHE A 57 2.63 2.74 11.04
CA PHE A 57 3.50 3.26 9.98
C PHE A 57 4.06 2.10 9.15
N PHE A 58 4.34 2.36 7.88
CA PHE A 58 4.90 1.41 6.95
C PHE A 58 6.09 2.01 6.21
N THR A 59 7.08 1.17 5.91
CA THR A 59 7.97 1.39 4.78
C THR A 59 7.33 0.74 3.56
N ILE A 60 7.09 1.52 2.52
CA ILE A 60 6.58 1.05 1.23
C ILE A 60 7.73 1.04 0.23
N THR A 61 8.00 -0.11 -0.37
CA THR A 61 8.92 -0.21 -1.51
C THR A 61 8.13 -0.24 -2.80
N VAL A 62 8.39 0.75 -3.65
CA VAL A 62 7.91 0.79 -5.04
C VAL A 62 8.93 0.05 -5.90
N ILE A 63 8.45 -0.90 -6.70
CA ILE A 63 9.27 -1.75 -7.56
C ILE A 63 8.91 -1.44 -9.01
N ASP A 64 9.83 -0.83 -9.74
CA ASP A 64 9.71 -0.71 -11.20
C ASP A 64 10.12 -2.04 -11.83
N PHE A 65 9.17 -2.73 -12.48
CA PHE A 65 9.44 -4.04 -13.09
C PHE A 65 10.33 -3.98 -14.34
N MET A 66 10.36 -2.84 -15.04
CA MET A 66 11.17 -2.65 -16.24
C MET A 66 12.64 -2.44 -15.88
N THR A 67 12.91 -1.55 -14.93
CA THR A 67 14.28 -1.22 -14.50
C THR A 67 14.78 -2.08 -13.35
N LYS A 68 13.87 -2.79 -12.65
CA LYS A 68 14.13 -3.51 -11.38
C LYS A 68 14.61 -2.60 -10.25
N LYS A 69 14.36 -1.30 -10.36
CA LYS A 69 14.68 -0.32 -9.33
C LYS A 69 13.68 -0.45 -8.19
N GLU A 70 14.20 -0.42 -6.97
CA GLU A 70 13.40 -0.42 -5.74
C GLU A 70 13.57 0.92 -5.04
N ILE A 71 12.46 1.57 -4.72
CA ILE A 71 12.44 2.90 -4.13
C ILE A 71 11.66 2.83 -2.82
N PRO A 72 12.34 2.92 -1.65
CA PRO A 72 11.68 2.91 -0.36
C PRO A 72 11.11 4.29 -0.03
N ILE A 73 9.86 4.31 0.41
CA ILE A 73 9.14 5.43 0.98
C ILE A 73 8.92 5.12 2.45
N LEU A 74 9.63 5.83 3.32
CA LEU A 74 9.60 5.62 4.77
C LEU A 74 8.44 6.36 5.43
N ASP A 75 8.02 5.92 6.62
CA ASP A 75 7.07 6.62 7.49
C ASP A 75 5.69 6.87 6.86
N VAL A 76 5.22 5.94 6.02
CA VAL A 76 3.87 6.01 5.44
C VAL A 76 2.83 5.64 6.49
N MET A 77 2.00 6.61 6.85
CA MET A 77 0.99 6.44 7.89
C MET A 77 -0.24 5.71 7.34
N ARG A 78 -0.69 4.67 8.05
CA ARG A 78 -2.00 4.07 7.80
C ARG A 78 -3.08 4.93 8.44
N THR A 79 -4.06 5.33 7.63
CA THR A 79 -5.21 6.12 8.01
C THR A 79 -6.52 5.41 7.67
N GLY A 80 -7.64 5.95 8.14
CA GLY A 80 -8.97 5.45 7.81
C GLY A 80 -9.40 4.17 8.54
N GLY A 81 -8.75 3.84 9.67
CA GLY A 81 -9.12 2.70 10.52
C GLY A 81 -9.15 1.38 9.76
N ASP A 82 -10.34 0.83 9.59
CA ASP A 82 -10.59 -0.41 8.87
C ASP A 82 -10.30 -0.30 7.36
N ASN A 83 -10.41 0.90 6.77
CA ASN A 83 -10.27 1.08 5.32
C ASN A 83 -8.81 1.12 4.83
N CYS A 84 -7.78 0.98 5.68
CA CYS A 84 -6.38 0.83 5.26
C CYS A 84 -5.87 1.84 4.20
N SER A 85 -6.25 3.11 4.28
CA SER A 85 -5.62 4.15 3.45
C SER A 85 -4.19 4.38 3.93
N LEU A 86 -3.29 4.78 3.04
CA LEU A 86 -1.86 4.96 3.33
C LEU A 86 -1.43 6.33 2.81
N VAL A 87 -0.88 7.18 3.67
CA VAL A 87 -0.57 8.57 3.34
C VAL A 87 0.79 8.97 3.89
N LYS A 88 1.56 9.68 3.07
CA LYS A 88 2.78 10.37 3.46
C LYS A 88 2.91 11.67 2.66
N ASP A 89 2.43 12.76 3.26
CA ASP A 89 2.46 14.12 2.69
C ASP A 89 2.23 14.09 1.17
N GLU A 90 3.09 14.72 0.39
CA GLU A 90 3.01 14.77 -1.08
C GLU A 90 3.71 13.58 -1.76
N GLU A 91 4.40 12.70 -1.02
CA GLU A 91 5.22 11.61 -1.59
C GLU A 91 4.40 10.38 -2.02
N PHE A 92 3.40 10.01 -1.20
CA PHE A 92 2.62 8.79 -1.40
C PHE A 92 1.22 8.93 -0.82
N GLU A 93 0.22 8.67 -1.64
CA GLU A 93 -1.18 8.60 -1.21
C GLU A 93 -1.83 7.37 -1.80
N PHE A 94 -2.51 6.59 -0.98
CA PHE A 94 -3.40 5.51 -1.40
C PHE A 94 -4.70 5.62 -0.60
N HIS A 95 -5.80 5.73 -1.34
CA HIS A 95 -7.14 5.79 -0.79
C HIS A 95 -7.91 4.54 -1.17
N THR A 96 -8.34 3.78 -0.16
CA THR A 96 -9.15 2.59 -0.40
C THR A 96 -10.57 2.95 -0.81
N ASP A 97 -10.98 2.45 -1.96
CA ASP A 97 -12.36 2.52 -2.42
C ASP A 97 -13.18 1.31 -1.95
N GLN A 98 -12.54 0.13 -1.94
CA GLN A 98 -13.20 -1.13 -1.59
C GLN A 98 -12.26 -2.02 -0.76
N LEU A 99 -12.84 -2.64 0.27
CA LEU A 99 -12.19 -3.60 1.14
C LEU A 99 -12.88 -4.96 1.02
N PHE A 100 -12.07 -6.01 0.86
CA PHE A 100 -12.53 -7.37 0.68
C PHE A 100 -11.88 -8.28 1.72
N THR A 101 -12.68 -9.21 2.24
CA THR A 101 -12.27 -10.27 3.17
C THR A 101 -12.90 -11.60 2.78
N GLY A 102 -12.40 -12.70 3.34
CA GLY A 102 -12.92 -14.04 3.12
C GLY A 102 -12.93 -14.44 1.64
N SER A 103 -14.02 -15.06 1.17
CA SER A 103 -14.10 -15.60 -0.19
C SER A 103 -13.93 -14.54 -1.29
N LYS A 104 -14.39 -13.30 -1.06
CA LYS A 104 -14.20 -12.23 -2.04
C LYS A 104 -12.73 -11.79 -2.14
N ALA A 105 -12.01 -11.78 -1.02
CA ALA A 105 -10.57 -11.55 -1.05
C ALA A 105 -9.86 -12.67 -1.82
N ASP A 106 -10.25 -13.93 -1.58
CA ASP A 106 -9.68 -15.09 -2.28
C ASP A 106 -9.85 -15.01 -3.81
N GLU A 107 -11.01 -14.55 -4.29
CA GLU A 107 -11.26 -14.34 -5.72
C GLU A 107 -10.30 -13.31 -6.33
N ILE A 108 -10.02 -12.21 -5.62
CA ILE A 108 -9.08 -11.18 -6.07
C ILE A 108 -7.64 -11.70 -5.98
N ILE A 109 -7.30 -12.45 -4.93
CA ILE A 109 -6.00 -13.09 -4.75
C ILE A 109 -5.68 -14.01 -5.92
N LEU A 110 -6.61 -14.86 -6.33
CA LEU A 110 -6.42 -15.76 -7.47
C LEU A 110 -6.16 -15.01 -8.78
N LYS A 111 -6.67 -13.78 -8.92
CA LYS A 111 -6.53 -12.98 -10.13
C LYS A 111 -5.23 -12.16 -10.16
N TYR A 112 -4.77 -11.66 -9.02
CA TYR A 112 -3.70 -10.67 -8.96
C TYR A 112 -2.51 -11.03 -8.08
N PHE A 113 -2.53 -12.14 -7.36
CA PHE A 113 -1.50 -12.48 -6.38
C PHE A 113 -1.13 -13.97 -6.45
N ASN A 114 -0.15 -14.36 -5.63
CA ASN A 114 0.23 -15.76 -5.52
C ASN A 114 -0.95 -16.58 -4.95
N PRO A 115 -1.41 -17.66 -5.63
CA PRO A 115 -2.50 -18.51 -5.15
C PRO A 115 -2.26 -19.12 -3.76
N SER A 116 -1.01 -19.18 -3.28
CA SER A 116 -0.68 -19.65 -1.92
C SER A 116 -1.27 -18.79 -0.80
N LEU A 117 -1.74 -17.58 -1.11
CA LEU A 117 -2.38 -16.66 -0.16
C LEU A 117 -3.89 -16.87 -0.01
N VAL A 118 -4.49 -17.71 -0.84
CA VAL A 118 -5.92 -18.05 -0.73
C VAL A 118 -6.20 -18.76 0.60
N LYS A 119 -7.32 -18.41 1.25
CA LYS A 119 -7.74 -18.91 2.57
C LYS A 119 -6.72 -18.67 3.68
N LYS A 120 -5.91 -17.62 3.54
CA LYS A 120 -5.02 -17.18 4.61
C LYS A 120 -5.63 -16.13 5.52
N ASP A 121 -6.87 -15.70 5.29
CA ASP A 121 -7.48 -14.54 5.97
C ASP A 121 -6.77 -13.22 5.64
N CYS A 122 -6.32 -13.09 4.39
CA CYS A 122 -5.81 -11.84 3.86
C CYS A 122 -6.93 -10.79 3.72
N LEU A 123 -6.55 -9.53 3.90
CA LEU A 123 -7.40 -8.36 3.64
C LEU A 123 -6.94 -7.73 2.34
N VAL A 124 -7.87 -7.52 1.41
CA VAL A 124 -7.56 -6.96 0.09
C VAL A 124 -8.23 -5.60 -0.05
N CYS A 125 -7.43 -4.57 -0.32
CA CYS A 125 -7.92 -3.23 -0.63
C CYS A 125 -7.73 -2.93 -2.11
N THR A 126 -8.71 -2.29 -2.72
CA THR A 126 -8.57 -1.66 -4.04
C THR A 126 -8.85 -0.18 -3.92
N GLY A 127 -8.13 0.62 -4.68
CA GLY A 127 -8.25 2.07 -4.58
C GLY A 127 -7.47 2.81 -5.65
N HIS A 128 -7.37 4.12 -5.46
CA HIS A 128 -6.50 4.99 -6.24
C HIS A 128 -5.22 5.28 -5.47
N CYS A 129 -4.09 5.37 -6.17
CA CYS A 129 -2.80 5.70 -5.59
C CYS A 129 -2.07 6.74 -6.42
N ILE A 130 -1.37 7.64 -5.75
CA ILE A 130 -0.52 8.68 -6.32
C ILE A 130 0.86 8.55 -5.67
N ILE A 131 1.92 8.54 -6.49
CA ILE A 131 3.32 8.42 -6.08
C ILE A 131 4.10 9.57 -6.72
N SER A 132 4.62 10.49 -5.91
CA SER A 132 5.32 11.70 -6.41
C SER A 132 6.84 11.66 -6.22
N VAL A 133 7.38 10.52 -5.78
CA VAL A 133 8.83 10.32 -5.70
C VAL A 133 9.42 10.04 -7.09
N ASN A 134 10.70 10.40 -7.28
CA ASN A 134 11.33 10.20 -8.58
C ASN A 134 11.55 8.69 -8.88
N LEU A 135 10.69 8.14 -9.73
CA LEU A 135 10.80 6.74 -10.18
C LEU A 135 11.91 6.54 -11.22
N SER A 136 12.28 7.59 -11.97
CA SER A 136 13.37 7.57 -12.96
C SER A 136 14.78 7.61 -12.36
#